data_AF-A0A8J8HML8-F1
#
_entry.id   AF-A0A8J8HML8-F1
#
_cell.length_a   1.000
_cell.length_b   1.000
_cell.length_c   1.000
_cell.angle_alpha   90.00
_cell.angle_beta   90.00
_cell.angle_gamma   90.00
#
_symmetry.space_group_name_H-M   'P 1'
#
loop_
_entity.id
_entity.type
_entity.pdbx_description
1 polymer ?
#
loop_
_entity_poly.entity_id
_entity_poly.type
_entity_poly.pdbx_seq_one_letter_code
_entity_poly.pdbx_strand_id
1 'polypeptide(L)'
;MTKPFRFRTTLLFLALCTLGFAGEKDWAFVWVSSNANTYNIKQGKAKVTIKNGRLSTTMISSDGVEYKVVGTISGKHVDAKFSIIDSDYFVNAPFSGSYEKKLWSGVADSKGRESITLSDGWNFIGLTHDIAP
;
A
#
# COMPACT_ATOMS: atom_id res chain seq x y z
N MET A 1 7.76 -73.25 0.68
CA MET A 1 7.10 -72.31 1.61
C MET A 1 7.79 -70.95 1.47
N THR A 2 7.30 -70.08 0.58
CA THR A 2 7.89 -68.75 0.31
C THR A 2 6.75 -67.80 -0.04
N LYS A 3 6.59 -66.74 0.76
CA LYS A 3 5.47 -65.78 0.71
C LYS A 3 5.70 -64.72 -0.39
N PRO A 4 4.65 -64.22 -1.05
CA PRO A 4 4.78 -63.08 -1.97
C PRO A 4 4.93 -61.76 -1.21
N PHE A 5 5.89 -60.96 -1.66
CA PHE A 5 6.22 -59.62 -1.15
C PHE A 5 5.18 -58.61 -1.68
N ARG A 6 4.40 -58.00 -0.79
CA ARG A 6 3.39 -56.97 -1.13
C ARG A 6 4.08 -55.61 -1.24
N PHE A 7 4.22 -55.10 -2.47
CA PHE A 7 4.63 -53.71 -2.73
C PHE A 7 3.45 -52.78 -2.37
N ARG A 8 3.52 -52.13 -1.20
CA ARG A 8 2.54 -51.12 -0.80
C ARG A 8 2.89 -49.78 -1.45
N THR A 9 2.03 -49.40 -2.40
CA THR A 9 1.85 -48.07 -2.97
C THR A 9 1.80 -47.02 -1.84
N THR A 10 2.84 -46.21 -1.70
CA THR A 10 2.80 -45.03 -0.83
C THR A 10 2.65 -43.82 -1.73
N LEU A 11 1.40 -43.39 -1.94
CA LEU A 11 1.05 -42.09 -2.51
C LEU A 11 1.68 -41.02 -1.61
N LEU A 12 2.76 -40.42 -2.07
CA LEU A 12 3.30 -39.22 -1.46
C LEU A 12 2.35 -38.08 -1.82
N PHE A 13 1.51 -37.70 -0.85
CA PHE A 13 0.66 -36.52 -0.89
C PHE A 13 1.54 -35.30 -1.14
N LEU A 14 1.58 -34.85 -2.40
CA LEU A 14 2.17 -33.57 -2.78
C LEU A 14 1.25 -32.49 -2.19
N ALA A 15 1.55 -32.09 -0.96
CA ALA A 15 0.93 -30.95 -0.32
C ALA A 15 1.26 -29.71 -1.17
N LEU A 16 0.32 -29.37 -2.05
CA LEU A 16 0.21 -28.08 -2.71
C LEU A 16 0.25 -27.01 -1.62
N CYS A 17 1.44 -26.50 -1.34
CA CYS A 17 1.59 -25.18 -0.75
C CYS A 17 1.16 -24.19 -1.83
N THR A 18 -0.14 -23.92 -1.90
CA THR A 18 -0.66 -22.70 -2.51
C THR A 18 -0.17 -21.55 -1.63
N LEU A 19 1.06 -21.10 -1.90
CA LEU A 19 1.50 -19.77 -1.51
C LEU A 19 0.52 -18.82 -2.19
N GLY A 20 -0.50 -18.40 -1.44
CA GLY A 20 -1.36 -17.32 -1.83
C GLY A 20 -0.48 -16.09 -1.98
N PHE A 21 -0.05 -15.82 -3.21
CA PHE A 21 0.44 -14.51 -3.59
C PHE A 21 -0.73 -13.56 -3.37
N ALA A 22 -0.81 -12.97 -2.18
CA ALA A 22 -1.59 -11.77 -1.98
C ALA A 22 -0.97 -10.74 -2.92
N GLY A 23 -1.60 -10.55 -4.09
CA GLY A 23 -1.11 -9.68 -5.14
C GLY A 23 -0.71 -8.34 -4.53
N GLU A 24 0.52 -7.92 -4.81
CA GLU A 24 1.01 -6.62 -4.41
C GLU A 24 0.06 -5.58 -5.01
N LYS A 25 -0.63 -4.82 -4.15
CA LYS A 25 -1.63 -3.84 -4.59
C LYS A 25 -0.88 -2.64 -5.13
N ASP A 26 -1.08 -2.31 -6.39
CA ASP A 26 -0.52 -1.11 -7.01
C ASP A 26 -1.30 0.12 -6.55
N TRP A 27 -0.70 0.93 -5.68
CA TRP A 27 -1.25 2.23 -5.33
C TRP A 27 -0.68 3.30 -6.26
N ALA A 28 -1.49 4.30 -6.57
CA ALA A 28 -1.03 5.57 -7.10
C ALA A 28 -0.86 6.57 -5.96
N PHE A 29 0.06 7.51 -6.10
CA PHE A 29 0.17 8.64 -5.19
C PHE A 29 0.32 9.97 -5.91
N VAL A 30 -0.04 11.02 -5.18
CA VAL A 30 0.29 12.41 -5.48
C VAL A 30 0.80 13.07 -4.21
N TRP A 31 1.83 13.87 -4.32
CA TRP A 31 2.30 14.80 -3.29
C TRP A 31 2.29 16.20 -3.88
N VAL A 32 1.60 17.11 -3.21
CA VAL A 32 1.53 18.53 -3.57
C VAL A 32 2.19 19.30 -2.43
N SER A 33 3.21 20.08 -2.76
CA SER A 33 3.87 20.99 -1.82
C SER A 33 3.67 22.44 -2.24
N SER A 34 3.42 23.30 -1.26
CA SER A 34 3.28 24.74 -1.48
C SER A 34 4.66 25.40 -1.46
N ASN A 35 4.96 26.15 -2.51
CA ASN A 35 6.14 27.01 -2.63
C ASN A 35 5.68 28.47 -2.79
N ALA A 36 6.63 29.41 -2.76
CA ALA A 36 6.34 30.81 -3.05
C ALA A 36 5.67 30.97 -4.43
N ASN A 37 4.40 31.35 -4.42
CA ASN A 37 3.56 31.60 -5.61
C ASN A 37 3.36 30.42 -6.57
N THR A 38 3.66 29.18 -6.15
CA THR A 38 3.48 28.01 -7.01
C THR A 38 3.29 26.72 -6.19
N TYR A 39 2.84 25.66 -6.85
CA TYR A 39 2.78 24.32 -6.30
C TYR A 39 3.78 23.43 -7.01
N ASN A 40 4.49 22.61 -6.25
CA ASN A 40 5.26 21.49 -6.78
C ASN A 40 4.45 20.21 -6.60
N ILE A 41 4.16 19.55 -7.72
CA ILE A 41 3.33 18.35 -7.77
C ILE A 41 4.21 17.17 -8.20
N LYS A 42 4.26 16.15 -7.36
CA LYS A 42 4.91 14.87 -7.63
C LYS A 42 3.84 13.79 -7.66
N GLN A 43 3.94 12.87 -8.59
CA GLN A 43 3.01 11.74 -8.71
C GLN A 43 3.76 10.49 -9.14
N GLY A 44 3.18 9.34 -8.89
CA GLY A 44 3.76 8.07 -9.30
C GLY A 44 3.09 6.87 -8.66
N LYS A 45 3.88 5.84 -8.41
CA LYS A 45 3.41 4.58 -7.84
C LYS A 45 3.79 4.48 -6.37
N ALA A 46 2.98 3.75 -5.62
CA ALA A 46 3.20 3.50 -4.21
C ALA A 46 2.97 2.03 -3.87
N LYS A 47 3.73 1.54 -2.91
CA LYS A 47 3.50 0.30 -2.19
C LYS A 47 3.00 0.66 -0.81
N VAL A 48 1.80 0.21 -0.45
CA VAL A 48 1.16 0.55 0.83
C VAL A 48 0.90 -0.73 1.62
N THR A 49 1.42 -0.76 2.85
CA THR A 49 1.17 -1.81 3.82
C THR A 49 0.38 -1.25 4.99
N ILE A 50 -0.79 -1.82 5.26
CA ILE A 50 -1.59 -1.55 6.45
C ILE A 50 -1.70 -2.85 7.24
N LYS A 51 -1.12 -2.88 8.45
CA LYS A 51 -1.16 -4.06 9.32
C LYS A 51 -1.28 -3.64 10.78
N ASN A 52 -2.26 -4.20 11.49
CA ASN A 52 -2.48 -3.95 12.93
C ASN A 52 -2.53 -2.46 13.29
N GLY A 53 -3.26 -1.67 12.48
CA GLY A 53 -3.37 -0.21 12.66
C GLY A 53 -2.09 0.58 12.34
N ARG A 54 -1.05 -0.04 11.79
CA ARG A 54 0.17 0.64 11.34
C ARG A 54 0.15 0.81 9.83
N LEU A 55 0.51 2.00 9.38
CA LEU A 55 0.69 2.37 7.98
C LEU A 55 2.18 2.44 7.65
N SER A 56 2.57 1.84 6.53
CA SER A 56 3.90 2.02 5.93
C SER A 56 3.75 2.11 4.42
N THR A 57 4.33 3.14 3.81
CA THR A 57 4.32 3.33 2.36
C THR A 57 5.73 3.53 1.83
N THR A 58 5.92 3.15 0.58
CA THR A 58 7.08 3.53 -0.24
C THR A 58 6.53 4.05 -1.55
N MET A 59 6.86 5.29 -1.91
CA MET A 59 6.31 5.99 -3.05
C MET A 59 7.46 6.39 -3.97
N ILE A 60 7.31 6.17 -5.27
CA ILE A 60 8.35 6.47 -6.27
C ILE A 60 7.73 7.36 -7.34
N SER A 61 8.15 8.62 -7.40
CA SER A 61 7.62 9.56 -8.40
C SER A 61 8.10 9.20 -9.81
N SER A 62 7.44 9.75 -10.82
CA SER A 62 7.80 9.53 -12.22
C SER A 62 9.23 9.94 -12.59
N ASP A 63 9.85 10.85 -11.82
CA ASP A 63 11.24 11.25 -11.94
C ASP A 63 12.21 10.41 -11.09
N GLY A 64 11.72 9.34 -10.44
CA GLY A 64 12.54 8.36 -9.72
C GLY A 64 12.83 8.70 -8.26
N VAL A 65 12.32 9.82 -7.72
CA VAL A 65 12.54 10.17 -6.31
C VAL A 65 11.71 9.27 -5.40
N GLU A 66 12.35 8.77 -4.34
CA GLU A 66 11.71 7.92 -3.34
C GLU A 66 11.25 8.70 -2.10
N TYR A 67 10.02 8.39 -1.68
CA TYR A 67 9.38 8.95 -0.50
C TYR A 67 8.84 7.84 0.39
N LYS A 68 8.70 8.15 1.67
CA LYS A 68 8.18 7.22 2.68
C LYS A 68 7.14 7.90 3.54
N VAL A 69 6.04 7.21 3.82
CA VAL A 69 5.08 7.60 4.85
C VAL A 69 4.98 6.46 5.86
N VAL A 70 5.19 6.75 7.13
CA VAL A 70 4.98 5.78 8.22
C VAL A 70 4.07 6.39 9.26
N GLY A 71 3.05 5.64 9.69
CA GLY A 71 2.05 6.19 10.58
C GLY A 71 1.20 5.13 11.28
N THR A 72 0.14 5.62 11.91
CA THR A 72 -0.88 4.83 12.58
C THR A 72 -2.26 5.22 12.09
N ILE A 73 -3.15 4.24 12.00
CA ILE A 73 -4.55 4.39 11.63
C ILE A 73 -5.41 4.03 12.85
N SER A 74 -6.27 4.96 13.28
CA SER A 74 -7.25 4.76 14.33
C SER A 74 -8.65 5.09 13.81
N GLY A 75 -9.45 4.06 13.57
CA GLY A 75 -10.72 4.21 12.85
C GLY A 75 -10.48 4.71 11.42
N LYS A 76 -10.98 5.92 11.10
CA LYS A 76 -10.73 6.60 9.82
C LYS A 76 -9.58 7.59 9.90
N HIS A 77 -9.09 7.92 11.08
CA HIS A 77 -8.05 8.93 11.28
C HIS A 77 -6.66 8.33 11.04
N VAL A 78 -5.76 9.10 10.45
CA VAL A 78 -4.37 8.71 10.17
C VAL A 78 -3.42 9.78 10.70
N ASP A 79 -2.47 9.38 11.52
CA ASP A 79 -1.33 10.20 11.92
C ASP A 79 -0.06 9.59 11.34
N ALA A 80 0.74 10.39 10.63
CA ALA A 80 1.88 9.87 9.90
C ALA A 80 3.08 10.82 9.90
N LYS A 81 4.23 10.28 9.51
CA LYS A 81 5.48 10.98 9.25
C LYS A 81 5.88 10.75 7.81
N PHE A 82 6.19 11.82 7.11
CA PHE A 82 6.68 11.83 5.75
C PHE A 82 8.19 12.01 5.73
N SER A 83 8.86 11.24 4.87
CA SER A 83 10.28 11.39 4.59
C SER A 83 10.59 11.33 3.11
N ILE A 84 11.57 12.11 2.66
CA ILE A 84 12.25 11.94 1.37
C ILE A 84 13.53 11.15 1.65
N ILE A 85 13.74 10.01 0.99
CA ILE A 85 14.77 9.03 1.38
C ILE A 85 16.20 9.57 1.26
N ASP A 86 16.42 10.54 0.37
CA ASP A 86 17.73 11.16 0.11
C ASP A 86 17.75 12.68 0.37
N SER A 87 16.96 13.18 1.32
CA SER A 87 16.94 14.60 1.66
C SER A 87 16.87 14.86 3.16
N ASP A 88 17.70 15.78 3.64
CA ASP A 88 17.70 16.23 5.03
C ASP A 88 16.51 17.17 5.36
N TYR A 89 15.90 17.79 4.34
CA TYR A 89 14.92 18.86 4.55
C TYR A 89 13.54 18.34 4.97
N PHE A 90 13.17 17.15 4.53
CA PHE A 90 11.91 16.49 4.89
C PHE A 90 12.21 15.18 5.62
N VAL A 91 12.93 15.23 6.73
CA VAL A 91 13.10 14.05 7.59
C VAL A 91 11.99 14.04 8.63
N ASN A 92 11.06 13.09 8.54
CA ASN A 92 10.00 12.86 9.51
C ASN A 92 8.99 14.02 9.70
N ALA A 93 8.65 14.74 8.62
CA ALA A 93 7.65 15.80 8.67
C ALA A 93 6.27 15.23 9.08
N PRO A 94 5.56 15.85 10.05
CA PRO A 94 4.30 15.32 10.55
C PRO A 94 3.16 15.58 9.55
N PHE A 95 2.29 14.60 9.38
CA PHE A 95 1.09 14.68 8.56
C PHE A 95 -0.09 14.05 9.30
N SER A 96 -1.29 14.53 9.04
CA SER A 96 -2.52 13.94 9.54
C SER A 96 -3.59 13.88 8.46
N GLY A 97 -4.56 12.98 8.59
CA GLY A 97 -5.70 12.95 7.68
C GLY A 97 -6.52 11.68 7.83
N SER A 98 -6.94 11.09 6.72
CA SER A 98 -7.93 10.01 6.72
C SER A 98 -7.59 8.81 5.86
N TYR A 99 -8.08 7.65 6.29
CA TYR A 99 -8.16 6.42 5.50
C TYR A 99 -9.63 6.13 5.20
N GLU A 100 -9.93 5.97 3.91
CA GLU A 100 -11.27 5.67 3.44
C GLU A 100 -11.27 4.46 2.51
N LYS A 101 -12.34 3.68 2.60
CA LYS A 101 -12.62 2.55 1.73
C LYS A 101 -14.07 2.63 1.29
N LYS A 102 -14.28 2.79 -0.01
CA LYS A 102 -15.61 2.85 -0.61
C LYS A 102 -15.79 1.68 -1.55
N LEU A 103 -16.81 0.87 -1.32
CA LEU A 103 -17.24 -0.18 -2.25
C LEU A 103 -18.40 0.34 -3.09
N TRP A 104 -18.41 0.07 -4.39
CA TRP A 104 -19.52 0.38 -5.27
C TRP A 104 -20.37 -0.88 -5.47
N SER A 105 -21.68 -0.75 -5.32
CA SER A 105 -22.64 -1.82 -5.62
C SER A 105 -23.21 -1.62 -7.02
N GLY A 106 -23.14 -2.65 -7.88
CA GLY A 106 -23.93 -2.73 -9.11
C GLY A 106 -23.25 -2.32 -10.42
N VAL A 107 -21.94 -2.12 -10.46
CA VAL A 107 -21.17 -1.85 -11.70
C VAL A 107 -20.20 -3.00 -11.96
N ALA A 108 -20.23 -3.57 -13.17
CA ALA A 108 -19.30 -4.62 -13.57
C ALA A 108 -17.85 -4.07 -13.61
N ASP A 109 -16.90 -4.91 -13.17
CA ASP A 109 -15.44 -4.73 -13.28
C ASP A 109 -14.75 -3.69 -12.39
N SER A 110 -15.44 -3.04 -11.44
CA SER A 110 -14.77 -2.37 -10.32
C SER A 110 -15.60 -2.40 -9.03
N LYS A 111 -15.05 -3.00 -7.96
CA LYS A 111 -15.76 -3.20 -6.69
C LYS A 111 -15.60 -2.05 -5.71
N GLY A 112 -14.67 -1.12 -5.93
CA GLY A 112 -14.47 0.03 -5.06
C GLY A 112 -13.09 0.66 -5.13
N ARG A 113 -12.82 1.59 -4.22
CA ARG A 113 -11.55 2.31 -4.07
C ARG A 113 -11.18 2.45 -2.60
N GLU A 114 -9.90 2.31 -2.28
CA GLU A 114 -9.38 2.79 -1.00
C GLU A 114 -8.45 3.97 -1.22
N SER A 115 -8.46 4.89 -0.27
CA SER A 115 -7.65 6.10 -0.32
C SER A 115 -7.09 6.45 1.04
N ILE A 116 -5.88 7.01 1.06
CA ILE A 116 -5.32 7.69 2.22
C ILE A 116 -5.04 9.13 1.81
N THR A 117 -5.52 10.07 2.60
CA THR A 117 -5.38 11.49 2.36
C THR A 117 -4.70 12.11 3.56
N LEU A 118 -3.61 12.84 3.36
CA LEU A 118 -2.80 13.41 4.43
C LEU A 118 -2.47 14.88 4.13
N SER A 119 -2.40 15.70 5.17
CA SER A 119 -1.93 17.08 5.10
C SER A 119 -1.23 17.51 6.38
N ASP A 120 -0.32 18.48 6.25
CA ASP A 120 0.29 19.23 7.35
C ASP A 120 -0.18 20.71 7.38
N GLY A 121 -1.18 21.06 6.56
CA GLY A 121 -1.69 22.41 6.35
C GLY A 121 -1.07 23.16 5.16
N TRP A 122 0.13 22.79 4.72
CA TRP A 122 0.86 23.42 3.60
C TRP A 122 1.09 22.46 2.43
N ASN A 123 1.20 21.19 2.76
CA ASN A 123 1.48 20.08 1.86
C ASN A 123 0.32 19.07 1.94
N PHE A 124 0.17 18.31 0.87
CA PHE A 124 -0.87 17.31 0.72
C PHE A 124 -0.29 16.03 0.11
N ILE A 125 -0.66 14.87 0.66
CA ILE A 125 -0.33 13.57 0.10
C ILE A 125 -1.64 12.80 -0.10
N GLY A 126 -1.88 12.37 -1.33
CA GLY A 126 -2.98 11.49 -1.69
C GLY A 126 -2.42 10.15 -2.14
N LEU A 127 -3.01 9.06 -1.64
CA LEU A 127 -2.74 7.68 -2.02
C LEU A 127 -4.06 7.04 -2.41
N THR A 128 -4.11 6.33 -3.52
CA THR A 128 -5.32 5.62 -3.96
C THR A 128 -4.99 4.29 -4.61
N HIS A 129 -5.85 3.30 -4.45
CA HIS A 129 -5.85 2.08 -5.26
C HIS A 129 -7.27 1.60 -5.50
N ASP A 130 -7.45 0.96 -6.65
CA ASP A 130 -8.71 0.31 -6.97
C ASP A 130 -8.78 -1.05 -6.30
N ILE A 131 -9.96 -1.36 -5.76
CA ILE A 131 -10.22 -2.66 -5.16
C ILE A 131 -10.62 -3.59 -6.30
N ALA A 132 -9.68 -4.45 -6.70
CA ALA A 132 -9.92 -5.52 -7.65
C ALA A 132 -11.08 -6.43 -7.19
N PRO A 133 -11.81 -7.05 -8.14
CA PRO A 133 -12.89 -7.98 -7.82
C PRO A 133 -12.48 -9.19 -6.98
#